data_AF-A0A7K0A6P0-F1
#
_entry.id   AF-A0A7K0A6P0-F1
#
_cell.length_a   1.000
_cell.length_b   1.000
_cell.length_c   1.000
_cell.angle_alpha   90.00
_cell.angle_beta   90.00
_cell.angle_gamma   90.00
#
_symmetry.space_group_name_H-M   'P 1'
#
loop_
_entity.id
_entity.type
_entity.pdbx_description
1 polymer ?
#
loop_
_entity_poly.entity_id
_entity_poly.type
_entity_poly.pdbx_seq_one_letter_code
_entity_poly.pdbx_strand_id
1 'polypeptide(L)'
;MKARLAGGYCLRAAAQGPCPYANICEHCPSFRSDVTHLPVLAAQRVDAEALAADAQARGWVAEAERHQRLIARLDALIGQAQAG
;
A
#
# COMPACT_ATOMS: atom_id res chain seq x y z
N MET A 1 -6.10 20.25 -1.37
CA MET A 1 -4.68 19.86 -1.33
C MET A 1 -4.62 18.33 -1.20
N LYS A 2 -4.09 17.62 -2.20
CA LYS A 2 -3.79 16.18 -2.11
C LYS A 2 -2.33 16.07 -1.69
N ALA A 3 -2.03 15.44 -0.55
CA ALA A 3 -0.63 15.19 -0.20
C ALA A 3 -0.11 14.02 -1.03
N ARG A 4 0.99 14.21 -1.76
CA ARG A 4 1.61 13.16 -2.59
C ARG A 4 2.35 12.16 -1.69
N LEU A 5 2.17 10.88 -1.99
CA LEU A 5 2.81 9.74 -1.36
C LEU A 5 3.50 8.90 -2.43
N ALA A 6 4.31 7.92 -2.03
CA ALA A 6 5.03 7.07 -2.97
C ALA A 6 4.08 6.31 -3.91
N GLY A 7 3.02 5.70 -3.37
CA GLY A 7 2.05 4.92 -4.14
C GLY A 7 0.76 5.66 -4.54
N GLY A 8 0.64 6.98 -4.29
CA GLY A 8 -0.59 7.70 -4.60
C GLY A 8 -0.76 9.01 -3.84
N TYR A 9 -1.99 9.27 -3.40
CA TYR A 9 -2.39 10.53 -2.79
C TYR A 9 -3.23 10.32 -1.53
N CYS A 10 -3.01 11.17 -0.53
CA CYS A 10 -3.91 11.31 0.60
C CYS A 10 -4.99 12.35 0.29
N LEU A 11 -6.26 11.96 0.43
CA LEU A 11 -7.42 12.84 0.29
C LEU A 11 -7.80 13.60 1.58
N ARG A 12 -7.07 13.40 2.69
CA ARG A 12 -7.34 14.11 3.95
C ARG A 12 -7.18 15.62 3.73
N ALA A 13 -8.18 16.39 4.14
CA ALA A 13 -8.15 17.84 4.04
C ALA A 13 -7.32 18.45 5.17
N ALA A 14 -6.69 19.61 4.92
CA ALA A 14 -5.90 20.33 5.92
C ALA A 14 -6.71 20.65 7.20
N ALA A 15 -8.02 20.93 7.07
CA ALA A 15 -8.92 21.18 8.21
C ALA A 15 -9.08 19.98 9.16
N GLN A 16 -8.74 18.77 8.72
CA GLN A 16 -8.78 17.57 9.58
C GLN A 16 -7.50 17.44 10.44
N GLY A 17 -6.54 18.35 10.33
CA GLY A 17 -5.27 18.29 11.05
C GLY A 17 -4.34 17.16 10.57
N PRO A 18 -3.14 17.04 11.19
CA PRO A 18 -2.13 16.07 10.78
C PRO A 18 -2.62 14.63 10.91
N CYS A 19 -2.14 13.75 10.04
CA CYS A 19 -2.44 12.32 10.11
C CYS A 19 -1.70 11.69 11.30
N PRO A 20 -2.37 10.96 12.22
CA PRO A 20 -1.70 10.27 13.32
C PRO A 20 -0.88 9.05 12.87
N TYR A 21 -1.09 8.56 11.64
CA TYR A 21 -0.49 7.34 11.12
C TYR A 21 0.14 7.56 9.73
N ALA A 22 1.14 8.44 9.66
CA ALA A 22 1.76 8.88 8.40
C ALA A 22 2.40 7.76 7.56
N ASN A 23 2.61 6.57 8.11
CA ASN A 23 3.35 5.46 7.52
C ASN A 23 2.49 4.23 7.13
N ILE A 24 1.16 4.28 7.23
CA ILE A 24 0.26 3.15 6.86
C ILE A 24 -0.73 3.54 5.76
N CYS A 25 -0.38 4.55 4.97
CA CYS A 25 -1.30 5.22 4.06
C CYS A 25 -1.98 4.26 3.07
N GLU A 26 -1.30 3.22 2.60
CA GLU A 26 -1.85 2.23 1.69
C GLU A 26 -3.09 1.54 2.28
N HIS A 27 -3.18 1.41 3.60
CA HIS A 27 -4.33 0.84 4.31
C HIS A 27 -5.40 1.89 4.68
N CYS A 28 -5.12 3.18 4.48
CA CYS A 28 -6.01 4.26 4.87
C CYS A 28 -7.20 4.40 3.90
N PRO A 29 -8.45 4.57 4.39
CA PRO A 29 -9.60 4.85 3.52
C PRO A 29 -9.47 6.14 2.70
N SER A 30 -8.65 7.10 3.14
CA SER A 30 -8.39 8.35 2.43
C SER A 30 -7.34 8.23 1.31
N PHE A 31 -6.72 7.07 1.15
CA PHE A 31 -5.72 6.85 0.12
C PHE A 31 -6.38 6.57 -1.24
N ARG A 32 -5.85 7.20 -2.29
CA ARG A 32 -6.20 6.93 -3.68
C ARG A 32 -4.94 6.82 -4.50
N SER A 33 -4.98 5.93 -5.49
CA SER A 33 -3.95 5.79 -6.52
C SER A 33 -4.57 6.03 -7.90
N ASP A 34 -3.72 6.16 -8.91
CA ASP A 34 -4.08 6.19 -10.33
C ASP A 34 -3.02 5.45 -11.15
N VAL A 35 -3.24 5.39 -12.47
CA VAL A 35 -2.34 4.70 -13.42
C VAL A 35 -0.88 5.16 -13.34
N THR A 36 -0.61 6.40 -12.90
CA THR A 36 0.75 6.95 -12.83
C THR A 36 1.58 6.34 -11.71
N HIS A 37 0.93 5.74 -10.71
CA HIS A 37 1.58 5.09 -9.56
C HIS A 37 1.68 3.57 -9.72
N LEU A 38 1.15 2.98 -10.79
CA LEU A 38 1.21 1.54 -11.04
C LEU A 38 2.63 0.96 -10.97
N PRO A 39 3.68 1.59 -11.52
CA PRO A 39 5.04 1.06 -11.39
C PRO A 39 5.51 0.95 -9.94
N VAL A 40 5.16 1.92 -9.11
CA VAL A 40 5.52 1.91 -7.68
C VAL A 40 4.75 0.84 -6.94
N LEU A 41 3.43 0.74 -7.16
CA LEU A 41 2.59 -0.29 -6.53
C LEU A 41 3.02 -1.70 -6.94
N ALA A 42 3.39 -1.90 -8.20
CA ALA A 42 3.89 -3.18 -8.71
C ALA A 42 5.23 -3.56 -8.07
N ALA A 43 6.17 -2.61 -7.94
CA ALA A 43 7.44 -2.85 -7.25
C ALA A 43 7.23 -3.22 -5.78
N GLN A 44 6.39 -2.49 -5.06
CA GLN A 44 6.04 -2.81 -3.66
C GLN A 44 5.42 -4.20 -3.51
N ARG A 45 4.61 -4.63 -4.49
CA ARG A 45 3.98 -5.95 -4.51
C ARG A 45 5.03 -7.05 -4.65
N VAL A 46 5.98 -6.90 -5.57
CA VAL A 46 7.10 -7.84 -5.76
C VAL A 46 7.96 -7.93 -4.50
N ASP A 47 8.29 -6.79 -3.88
CA ASP A 47 9.07 -6.78 -2.64
C ASP A 47 8.31 -7.50 -1.50
N ALA A 48 7.00 -7.29 -1.39
CA ALA A 48 6.17 -7.95 -0.40
C ALA A 48 6.07 -9.48 -0.63
N GLU A 49 6.05 -9.94 -1.89
CA GLU A 49 6.12 -11.37 -2.23
C GLU A 49 7.44 -12.00 -1.79
N ALA A 50 8.57 -11.33 -2.06
CA ALA A 50 9.88 -11.80 -1.64
C ALA A 50 9.99 -11.90 -0.11
N LEU A 51 9.49 -10.89 0.61
CA LEU A 51 9.47 -10.88 2.07
C LEU A 51 8.52 -11.93 2.67
N ALA A 52 7.36 -12.16 2.05
CA ALA A 52 6.45 -13.22 2.47
C ALA A 52 7.11 -14.60 2.36
N ALA A 53 7.80 -14.86 1.23
CA ALA A 53 8.49 -16.12 0.99
C ALA A 53 9.67 -16.32 1.98
N ASP A 54 10.46 -15.29 2.25
CA ASP A 54 11.54 -15.34 3.25
C ASP A 54 10.99 -15.61 4.66
N ALA A 55 9.92 -14.92 5.06
CA ALA A 55 9.28 -15.14 6.35
C ALA A 55 8.73 -16.57 6.49
N GLN A 56 8.14 -17.12 5.42
CA GLN A 56 7.68 -18.52 5.40
C GLN A 56 8.84 -19.51 5.55
N ALA A 57 9.92 -19.32 4.80
CA ALA A 57 11.10 -20.19 4.87
C ALA A 57 11.74 -20.20 6.27
N ARG A 58 11.63 -19.09 7.01
CA ARG A 58 12.12 -18.93 8.38
C ARG A 58 11.13 -19.37 9.46
N GLY A 59 9.91 -19.76 9.09
CA GLY A 59 8.85 -20.11 10.04
C GLY A 59 8.24 -18.92 10.79
N TRP A 60 8.43 -17.68 10.30
CA TRP A 60 7.86 -16.46 10.88
C TRP A 60 6.42 -16.25 10.41
N VAL A 61 5.52 -17.12 10.90
CA VAL A 61 4.12 -17.19 10.41
C VAL A 61 3.41 -15.84 10.47
N ALA A 62 3.48 -15.13 11.59
CA ALA A 62 2.80 -13.83 11.75
C ALA A 62 3.33 -12.75 10.77
N GLU A 63 4.63 -12.79 10.45
CA GLU A 63 5.23 -11.85 9.50
C GLU A 63 4.87 -12.19 8.07
N ALA A 64 4.88 -13.48 7.71
CA ALA A 64 4.38 -13.95 6.42
C ALA A 64 2.93 -13.51 6.17
N GLU A 65 2.05 -13.69 7.16
CA GLU A 65 0.66 -13.23 7.09
C GLU A 65 0.55 -11.71 6.94
N ARG A 66 1.44 -10.96 7.60
CA ARG A 66 1.49 -9.49 7.47
C ARG A 66 1.84 -9.09 6.04
N HIS A 67 2.82 -9.74 5.42
CA HIS A 67 3.17 -9.48 4.02
C HIS A 67 2.07 -9.91 3.05
N GLN A 68 1.39 -11.03 3.30
CA GLN A 68 0.25 -11.47 2.49
C GLN A 68 -0.92 -10.47 2.52
N ARG A 69 -1.23 -9.89 3.70
CA ARG A 69 -2.23 -8.82 3.80
C ARG A 69 -1.84 -7.58 2.99
N LEU A 70 -0.56 -7.22 2.98
CA LEU A 70 -0.06 -6.12 2.16
C LEU A 70 -0.19 -6.42 0.66
N ILE A 71 0.17 -7.63 0.21
CA ILE A 71 0.01 -8.06 -1.19
C ILE A 71 -1.45 -7.92 -1.63
N ALA A 72 -2.38 -8.49 -0.88
CA ALA A 72 -3.82 -8.40 -1.18
C ALA A 72 -4.31 -6.95 -1.26
N ARG A 73 -3.76 -6.06 -0.41
CA ARG A 73 -4.08 -4.64 -0.45
C ARG A 73 -3.53 -3.96 -1.69
N LEU A 74 -2.29 -4.25 -2.09
CA LEU A 74 -1.67 -3.71 -3.29
C LEU A 74 -2.39 -4.17 -4.55
N ASP A 75 -2.81 -5.43 -4.61
CA ASP A 75 -3.62 -5.97 -5.71
C ASP A 75 -4.93 -5.19 -5.88
N ALA A 76 -5.62 -4.92 -4.77
CA ALA A 76 -6.85 -4.11 -4.80
C ALA A 76 -6.59 -2.68 -5.29
N LEU A 77 -5.49 -2.06 -4.89
CA LEU A 77 -5.11 -0.70 -5.31
C LEU A 77 -4.72 -0.65 -6.79
N ILE A 78 -3.97 -1.64 -7.28
CA ILE A 78 -3.60 -1.79 -8.69
C ILE A 78 -4.86 -1.96 -9.54
N GLY A 79 -5.76 -2.87 -9.16
CA GLY A 79 -7.01 -3.09 -9.88
C GLY A 79 -7.90 -1.85 -9.92
N GLN A 80 -8.01 -1.12 -8.80
CA GLN A 80 -8.73 0.16 -8.76
C GLN A 80 -8.11 1.23 -9.65
N ALA A 81 -6.78 1.32 -9.68
CA ALA A 81 -6.06 2.29 -10.49
C ALA A 81 -6.13 1.98 -11.99
N GLN A 82 -6.27 0.71 -12.38
CA GLN A 82 -6.44 0.28 -13.78
C GLN A 82 -7.88 0.44 -14.29
N ALA A 83 -8.86 0.38 -13.39
CA ALA A 83 -10.28 0.47 -13.73
C ALA A 83 -10.81 1.92 -13.81
N GLY A 84 -10.01 2.91 -13.39
CA GLY A 84 -10.33 4.34 -13.41
C GLY A 84 -9.54 5.09 -14.49
#